data_AF-A0A9X2S1M7-F1
#
_entry.id   AF-A0A9X2S1M7-F1
#
_cell.length_a   1.000
_cell.length_b   1.000
_cell.length_c   1.000
_cell.angle_alpha   90.00
_cell.angle_beta   90.00
_cell.angle_gamma   90.00
#
_symmetry.space_group_name_H-M   'P 1'
#
loop_
_entity.id
_entity.type
_entity.pdbx_description
1 polymer ?
#
loop_
_entity_poly.entity_id
_entity_poly.type
_entity_poly.pdbx_seq_one_letter_code
_entity_poly.pdbx_strand_id
1 'polypeptide(L)'
;HPRRRGEREAFRVLLATRQSAVLACTAAINLLKALIISAPDELRVELRGMKSKDQVAHCAKLRDRPTQDIEHRMTVRALRSAAQRIEALRSEAKELEAELLALVRTIAPELLALQGVGPISAAQILISWSHTGRFRPEAAFAAFAGAAPIPASSAQPSSTSASSSSRPTRTALVISSSVLASRTPSSRRRSSSCGPSGHNSGSSTGAALNATRAR
;
A
#
# COMPACT_ATOMS: atom_id res chain seq x y z
N HIS A 1 17.18 -13.72 -31.10
CA HIS A 1 17.13 -15.10 -30.56
C HIS A 1 16.54 -15.12 -29.14
N PRO A 2 15.68 -16.10 -28.81
CA PRO A 2 14.74 -16.08 -27.66
C PRO A 2 15.36 -16.50 -26.31
N ARG A 3 16.61 -16.12 -26.05
CA ARG A 3 17.31 -16.33 -24.77
C ARG A 3 17.94 -15.04 -24.22
N ARG A 4 17.29 -13.89 -24.40
CA ARG A 4 17.70 -12.65 -23.72
C ARG A 4 17.42 -12.78 -22.21
N ARG A 5 18.32 -13.45 -21.48
CA ARG A 5 18.39 -13.41 -20.02
C ARG A 5 18.50 -11.97 -19.53
N GLY A 6 19.17 -11.09 -20.30
CA GLY A 6 19.48 -9.70 -19.96
C GLY A 6 18.31 -8.87 -19.41
N GLU A 7 17.34 -8.50 -20.24
CA GLU A 7 16.26 -7.56 -19.84
C GLU A 7 15.34 -8.13 -18.75
N ARG A 8 14.97 -9.41 -18.85
CA ARG A 8 14.11 -10.05 -17.84
C ARG A 8 14.81 -10.22 -16.50
N GLU A 9 16.08 -10.62 -16.54
CA GLU A 9 16.87 -10.75 -15.33
C GLU A 9 17.12 -9.38 -14.71
N ALA A 10 17.34 -8.33 -15.52
CA ALA A 10 17.44 -6.96 -15.02
C ALA A 10 16.17 -6.55 -14.24
N PHE A 11 14.97 -6.75 -14.82
CA PHE A 11 13.72 -6.51 -14.09
C PHE A 11 13.60 -7.36 -12.83
N ARG A 12 13.94 -8.66 -12.89
CA ARG A 12 13.84 -9.57 -11.73
C ARG A 12 14.75 -9.12 -10.59
N VAL A 13 16.01 -8.80 -10.90
CA VAL A 13 16.99 -8.40 -9.89
C VAL A 13 16.57 -7.09 -9.25
N LEU A 14 16.20 -6.08 -10.03
CA LEU A 14 15.74 -4.79 -9.48
C LEU A 14 14.47 -4.91 -8.65
N LEU A 15 13.47 -5.70 -9.10
CA LEU A 15 12.25 -5.95 -8.32
C LEU A 15 12.54 -6.70 -7.02
N ALA A 16 13.40 -7.72 -7.06
CA ALA A 16 13.80 -8.48 -5.88
C ALA A 16 14.53 -7.59 -4.86
N THR A 17 15.49 -6.79 -5.32
CA THR A 17 16.22 -5.84 -4.46
C THR A 17 15.27 -4.82 -3.85
N ARG A 18 14.38 -4.20 -4.63
CA ARG A 18 13.39 -3.26 -4.12
C ARG A 18 12.49 -3.90 -3.08
N GLN A 19 12.00 -5.12 -3.34
CA GLN A 19 11.16 -5.83 -2.39
C GLN A 19 11.90 -6.10 -1.07
N SER A 20 13.19 -6.44 -1.14
CA SER A 20 14.01 -6.62 0.06
C SER A 20 14.14 -5.32 0.87
N ALA A 21 14.33 -4.17 0.20
CA ALA A 21 14.41 -2.86 0.84
C ALA A 21 13.08 -2.47 1.51
N VAL A 22 11.94 -2.74 0.86
CA VAL A 22 10.59 -2.49 1.41
C VAL A 22 10.31 -3.36 2.64
N LEU A 23 10.68 -4.64 2.60
CA LEU A 23 10.54 -5.53 3.75
C LEU A 23 11.43 -5.09 4.92
N ALA A 24 12.69 -4.75 4.64
CA ALA A 24 13.60 -4.22 5.64
C ALA A 24 13.09 -2.88 6.23
N CYS A 25 12.50 -2.02 5.40
CA CYS A 25 11.89 -0.76 5.86
C CYS A 25 10.72 -1.03 6.81
N THR A 26 9.90 -2.03 6.52
CA THR A 26 8.77 -2.43 7.38
C THR A 26 9.29 -2.93 8.72
N ALA A 27 10.31 -3.80 8.72
CA ALA A 27 10.94 -4.26 9.95
C ALA A 27 11.54 -3.12 10.77
N ALA A 28 12.21 -2.16 10.13
CA ALA A 28 12.77 -0.99 10.80
C ALA A 28 11.69 -0.06 11.40
N ILE A 29 10.55 0.13 10.71
CA ILE A 29 9.39 0.85 11.25
C ILE A 29 8.86 0.16 12.50
N ASN A 30 8.71 -1.17 12.46
CA ASN A 30 8.22 -1.93 13.61
C ASN A 30 9.17 -1.81 14.81
N LEU A 31 10.49 -1.87 14.58
CA LEU A 31 11.49 -1.62 15.61
C LEU A 31 11.35 -0.21 16.19
N LEU A 32 11.26 0.82 15.35
CA LEU A 32 11.08 2.20 15.81
C LEU A 32 9.84 2.33 16.70
N LYS A 33 8.71 1.74 16.30
CA LYS A 33 7.47 1.77 17.09
C LYS A 33 7.60 1.03 18.41
N ALA A 34 8.28 -0.11 18.43
CA ALA A 34 8.54 -0.84 19.67
C ALA A 34 9.39 -0.02 20.64
N LEU A 35 10.46 0.64 20.14
CA LEU A 35 11.30 1.53 20.95
C LEU A 35 10.53 2.72 21.51
N ILE A 36 9.60 3.31 20.75
CA ILE A 36 8.74 4.41 21.24
C ILE A 36 7.83 3.94 22.38
N ILE A 37 7.33 2.71 22.32
CA ILE A 37 6.47 2.16 23.37
C ILE A 37 7.27 1.99 24.68
N SER A 38 8.50 1.48 24.60
CA SER A 38 9.37 1.27 25.77
C SER A 38 10.21 2.47 26.19
N ALA A 39 10.16 3.60 25.47
CA ALA A 39 10.98 4.76 25.75
C ALA A 39 10.66 5.44 27.10
N PRO A 40 11.60 6.13 27.74
CA PRO A 40 11.32 6.99 28.89
C PRO A 40 10.15 7.97 28.65
N ASP A 41 9.42 8.32 29.71
CA ASP A 41 8.16 9.09 29.63
C ASP A 41 8.28 10.40 28.86
N GLU A 42 9.39 11.14 29.06
CA GLU A 42 9.66 12.39 28.36
C GLU A 42 9.63 12.21 26.83
N LEU A 43 10.33 11.19 26.32
CA LEU A 43 10.38 10.88 24.88
C LEU A 43 9.05 10.33 24.38
N ARG A 44 8.38 9.51 25.20
CA ARG A 44 7.10 8.90 24.84
C ARG A 44 6.01 9.97 24.66
N VAL A 45 5.95 10.95 25.56
CA VAL A 45 4.99 12.07 25.49
C VAL A 45 5.24 12.93 24.25
N GLU A 46 6.51 13.28 23.98
CA GLU A 46 6.89 14.04 22.78
C GLU A 46 6.47 13.34 21.49
N LEU A 47 6.70 12.03 21.39
CA LEU A 47 6.47 11.28 20.15
C LEU A 47 5.01 10.87 19.94
N ARG A 48 4.19 10.73 20.99
CA ARG A 48 2.79 10.25 20.90
C ARG A 48 1.88 11.12 20.03
N GLY A 49 2.09 12.43 19.99
CA GLY A 49 1.27 13.36 19.21
C GLY A 49 1.60 13.41 17.71
N MET A 50 2.70 12.79 17.29
CA MET A 50 3.22 12.90 15.93
C MET A 50 2.70 11.78 15.03
N LYS A 51 2.47 12.08 13.74
CA LYS A 51 2.16 11.03 12.74
C LYS A 51 3.39 10.16 12.50
N SER A 52 3.21 8.92 12.04
CA SER A 52 4.33 7.99 11.81
C SER A 52 5.44 8.53 10.89
N LYS A 53 5.11 9.36 9.89
CA LYS A 53 6.13 10.01 9.05
C LYS A 53 6.92 11.06 9.83
N ASP A 54 6.23 11.87 10.61
CA ASP A 54 6.82 12.93 11.42
C ASP A 54 7.68 12.35 12.55
N GLN A 55 7.25 11.24 13.17
CA GLN A 55 8.06 10.50 14.14
C GLN A 55 9.39 10.03 13.54
N VAL A 56 9.38 9.47 12.33
CA VAL A 56 10.63 9.04 11.66
C VAL A 56 11.54 10.26 11.42
N ALA A 57 11.00 11.32 10.82
CA ALA A 57 11.78 12.53 10.50
C ALA A 57 12.33 13.22 11.75
N HIS A 58 11.56 13.22 12.84
CA HIS A 58 11.98 13.78 14.13
C HIS A 58 13.07 12.92 14.78
N CYS A 59 12.84 11.61 14.90
CA CYS A 59 13.80 10.67 15.47
C CYS A 59 15.14 10.67 14.72
N ALA A 60 15.13 10.80 13.39
CA ALA A 60 16.35 10.87 12.58
C ALA A 60 17.23 12.09 12.91
N LYS A 61 16.63 13.15 13.48
CA LYS A 61 17.28 14.43 13.82
C LYS A 61 17.54 14.62 15.31
N LEU A 62 17.04 13.74 16.18
CA LEU A 62 17.30 13.81 17.61
C LEU A 62 18.81 13.89 17.88
N ARG A 63 19.24 14.55 18.95
CA ARG A 63 20.65 14.66 19.35
C ARG A 63 20.84 14.16 20.77
N ASP A 64 21.94 13.46 21.02
CA ASP A 64 22.26 12.97 22.36
C ASP A 64 22.69 14.17 23.20
N ARG A 65 22.10 14.33 24.38
CA ARG A 65 22.48 15.36 25.34
C ARG A 65 23.28 14.70 26.47
N PRO A 66 24.53 15.12 26.75
CA PRO A 66 25.38 14.46 27.74
C PRO A 66 24.89 14.61 29.18
N THR A 67 24.01 15.59 29.44
CA THR A 67 23.38 15.84 30.74
C THR A 67 22.23 14.90 31.08
N GLN A 68 21.76 14.10 30.11
CA GLN A 68 20.66 13.17 30.31
C GLN A 68 21.15 11.82 30.84
N ASP A 69 20.24 11.06 31.46
CA ASP A 69 20.53 9.71 31.94
C ASP A 69 20.95 8.76 30.80
N ILE A 70 21.68 7.70 31.16
CA ILE A 70 22.16 6.68 30.22
C ILE A 70 21.01 6.01 29.46
N GLU A 71 19.88 5.71 30.12
CA GLU A 71 18.71 5.10 29.48
C GLU A 71 18.17 6.00 28.37
N HIS A 72 17.97 7.28 28.68
CA HIS A 72 17.50 8.27 27.73
C HIS A 72 18.45 8.39 26.53
N ARG A 73 19.76 8.53 26.80
CA ARG A 73 20.78 8.67 25.75
C ARG A 73 20.84 7.47 24.83
N MET A 74 20.82 6.24 25.37
CA MET A 74 20.85 5.03 24.55
C MET A 74 19.56 4.85 23.76
N THR A 75 18.41 5.21 24.33
CA THR A 75 17.12 5.19 23.64
C THR A 75 17.11 6.17 22.47
N VAL A 76 17.57 7.40 22.65
CA VAL A 76 17.69 8.40 21.58
C VAL A 76 18.62 7.91 20.47
N ARG A 77 19.77 7.34 20.83
CA ARG A 77 20.72 6.76 19.86
C ARG A 77 20.08 5.65 19.03
N ALA A 78 19.33 4.75 19.68
CA ALA A 78 18.63 3.65 19.02
C ALA A 78 17.50 4.15 18.09
N LEU A 79 16.67 5.08 18.56
CA LEU A 79 15.60 5.71 17.77
C LEU A 79 16.16 6.40 16.52
N ARG A 80 17.25 7.16 16.68
CA ARG A 80 17.93 7.84 15.56
C ARG A 80 18.43 6.84 14.52
N SER A 81 19.12 5.79 14.96
CA SER A 81 19.66 4.75 14.07
C SER A 81 18.55 4.05 13.28
N ALA A 82 17.45 3.66 13.95
CA ALA A 82 16.31 3.06 13.29
C ALA A 82 15.64 4.01 12.29
N ALA A 83 15.48 5.29 12.65
CA ALA A 83 14.87 6.29 11.79
C ALA A 83 15.70 6.59 10.53
N GLN A 84 17.01 6.78 10.68
CA GLN A 84 17.93 6.99 9.54
C GLN A 84 17.92 5.77 8.60
N ARG A 85 17.87 4.55 9.16
CA ARG A 85 17.74 3.33 8.35
C ARG A 85 16.44 3.29 7.56
N ILE A 86 15.31 3.72 8.14
CA ILE A 86 14.03 3.82 7.42
C ILE A 86 14.14 4.80 6.26
N GLU A 87 14.77 5.96 6.47
CA GLU A 87 14.94 6.97 5.41
C GLU A 87 15.82 6.45 4.26
N ALA A 88 16.95 5.82 4.59
CA ALA A 88 17.83 5.20 3.60
C ALA A 88 17.11 4.13 2.76
N LEU A 89 16.42 3.19 3.41
CA LEU A 89 15.69 2.12 2.71
C LEU A 89 14.54 2.64 1.86
N ARG A 90 13.89 3.75 2.28
CA ARG A 90 12.88 4.42 1.46
C ARG A 90 13.48 5.12 0.25
N SER A 91 14.68 5.69 0.38
CA SER A 91 15.40 6.29 -0.76
C SER A 91 15.77 5.21 -1.76
N GLU A 92 16.43 4.15 -1.30
CA GLU A 92 16.83 3.00 -2.11
C GLU A 92 15.63 2.40 -2.88
N ALA A 93 14.50 2.17 -2.19
CA ALA A 93 13.31 1.63 -2.84
C ALA A 93 12.72 2.55 -3.92
N LYS A 94 12.85 3.88 -3.76
CA LYS A 94 12.40 4.87 -4.76
C LYS A 94 13.36 4.96 -5.94
N GLU A 95 14.65 4.92 -5.68
CA GLU A 95 15.70 4.90 -6.71
C GLU A 95 15.51 3.68 -7.61
N LEU A 96 15.36 2.49 -7.03
CA LEU A 96 15.09 1.26 -7.76
C LEU A 96 13.76 1.30 -8.53
N GLU A 97 12.73 1.95 -8.00
CA GLU A 97 11.47 2.15 -8.73
C GLU A 97 11.63 3.09 -9.93
N ALA A 98 12.45 4.13 -9.82
CA ALA A 98 12.76 5.03 -10.91
C ALA A 98 13.59 4.33 -12.01
N GLU A 99 14.54 3.47 -11.63
CA GLU A 99 15.27 2.62 -12.58
C GLU A 99 14.34 1.64 -13.31
N LEU A 100 13.45 0.98 -12.58
CA LEU A 100 12.42 0.11 -13.17
C LEU A 100 11.53 0.89 -14.15
N LEU A 101 11.08 2.10 -13.79
CA LEU A 101 10.32 2.97 -14.68
C LEU A 101 11.09 3.28 -15.97
N ALA A 102 12.38 3.62 -15.88
CA ALA A 102 13.21 3.92 -17.05
C ALA A 102 13.35 2.71 -17.99
N LEU A 103 13.55 1.51 -17.43
CA LEU A 103 13.59 0.28 -18.22
C LEU A 103 12.25 -0.03 -18.87
N VAL A 104 11.13 0.12 -18.15
CA VAL A 104 9.78 -0.09 -18.71
C VAL A 104 9.53 0.88 -19.88
N ARG A 105 9.88 2.16 -19.73
CA ARG A 105 9.73 3.15 -20.81
C ARG A 105 10.50 2.80 -22.08
N THR A 106 11.63 2.12 -21.92
CA THR A 106 12.48 1.71 -23.04
C THR A 106 11.94 0.46 -23.75
N ILE A 107 11.36 -0.47 -22.99
CA ILE A 107 10.98 -1.81 -23.48
C ILE A 107 9.51 -1.89 -23.90
N ALA A 108 8.61 -1.31 -23.11
CA ALA A 108 7.16 -1.41 -23.28
C ALA A 108 6.44 -0.17 -22.72
N PRO A 109 6.63 1.02 -23.33
CA PRO A 109 6.01 2.26 -22.87
C PRO A 109 4.47 2.20 -22.89
N GLU A 110 3.87 1.38 -23.76
CA GLU A 110 2.44 1.18 -23.86
C GLU A 110 1.81 0.63 -22.56
N LEU A 111 2.58 -0.12 -21.75
CA LEU A 111 2.09 -0.62 -20.46
C LEU A 111 1.82 0.52 -19.47
N LEU A 112 2.60 1.60 -19.52
CA LEU A 112 2.43 2.76 -18.64
C LEU A 112 1.25 3.66 -19.06
N ALA A 113 0.72 3.47 -20.27
CA ALA A 113 -0.48 4.17 -20.72
C ALA A 113 -1.77 3.51 -20.18
N LEU A 114 -1.69 2.28 -19.69
CA LEU A 114 -2.82 1.55 -19.12
C LEU A 114 -3.16 2.08 -17.72
N GLN A 115 -4.43 2.39 -17.50
CA GLN A 115 -4.90 2.87 -16.19
C GLN A 115 -4.67 1.81 -15.10
N GLY A 116 -4.05 2.22 -13.99
CA GLY A 116 -3.74 1.33 -12.86
C GLY A 116 -2.43 0.54 -13.00
N VAL A 117 -1.71 0.66 -14.12
CA VAL A 117 -0.41 0.02 -14.31
C VAL A 117 0.72 0.99 -13.96
N GLY A 118 1.34 0.77 -12.81
CA GLY A 118 2.55 1.48 -12.37
C GLY A 118 3.85 0.76 -12.80
N PRO A 119 5.02 1.37 -12.51
CA PRO A 119 6.33 0.81 -12.88
C PRO A 119 6.54 -0.62 -12.36
N ILE A 120 6.14 -0.87 -11.10
CA ILE A 120 6.29 -2.16 -10.44
C ILE A 120 5.40 -3.22 -11.10
N SER A 121 4.13 -2.89 -11.35
CA SER A 121 3.19 -3.78 -12.02
C SER A 121 3.61 -4.06 -13.45
N ALA A 122 4.07 -3.05 -14.20
CA ALA A 122 4.57 -3.20 -15.56
C ALA A 122 5.80 -4.11 -15.61
N ALA A 123 6.79 -3.89 -14.74
CA ALA A 123 7.97 -4.76 -14.65
C ALA A 123 7.58 -6.21 -14.30
N GLN A 124 6.61 -6.40 -13.41
CA GLN A 124 6.11 -7.72 -13.02
C GLN A 124 5.35 -8.41 -14.18
N ILE A 125 4.62 -7.65 -15.00
CA ILE A 125 4.01 -8.13 -16.24
C ILE A 125 5.09 -8.55 -17.23
N LEU A 126 6.12 -7.73 -17.47
CA LEU A 126 7.21 -8.03 -18.40
C LEU A 126 8.02 -9.27 -17.98
N ILE A 127 8.18 -9.50 -16.68
CA ILE A 127 8.80 -10.74 -16.17
C ILE A 127 7.91 -11.96 -16.45
N SER A 128 6.61 -11.84 -16.22
CA SER A 128 5.64 -12.95 -16.33
C SER A 128 5.29 -13.29 -17.77
N TRP A 129 5.12 -12.28 -18.63
CA TRP A 129 4.66 -12.38 -20.00
C TRP A 129 5.84 -12.55 -20.96
N SER A 130 6.43 -13.74 -20.93
CA SER A 130 7.67 -14.00 -21.67
C SER A 130 7.49 -14.50 -23.11
N HIS A 131 6.31 -15.01 -23.50
CA HIS A 131 6.03 -15.50 -24.86
C HIS A 131 4.52 -15.49 -25.17
N THR A 132 4.14 -15.23 -26.42
CA THR A 132 2.77 -15.47 -26.93
C THR A 132 2.43 -16.96 -26.80
N GLY A 133 1.61 -17.32 -25.81
CA GLY A 133 1.14 -18.70 -25.60
C GLY A 133 1.16 -19.24 -24.16
N ARG A 134 1.65 -18.48 -23.15
CA ARG A 134 1.82 -18.98 -21.77
C ARG A 134 0.62 -18.75 -20.82
N PHE A 135 -0.37 -17.93 -21.19
CA PHE A 135 -1.61 -17.74 -20.44
C PHE A 135 -2.84 -17.93 -21.34
N ARG A 136 -3.62 -18.97 -21.05
CA ARG A 136 -4.97 -19.27 -21.56
C ARG A 136 -5.72 -19.78 -20.32
N PRO A 137 -6.31 -18.95 -19.42
CA PRO A 137 -7.33 -17.94 -19.70
C PRO A 137 -7.27 -16.67 -18.79
N GLU A 138 -8.26 -15.77 -18.92
CA GLU A 138 -8.49 -14.55 -18.10
C GLU A 138 -8.40 -14.75 -16.57
N ALA A 139 -8.77 -15.94 -16.08
CA ALA A 139 -8.74 -16.26 -14.65
C ALA A 139 -7.33 -16.27 -14.02
N ALA A 140 -6.30 -16.64 -14.79
CA ALA A 140 -4.91 -16.59 -14.32
C ALA A 140 -4.39 -15.15 -14.23
N PHE A 141 -4.89 -14.26 -15.09
CA PHE A 141 -4.61 -12.83 -15.03
C PHE A 141 -5.34 -12.18 -13.85
N ALA A 142 -6.60 -12.55 -13.58
CA ALA A 142 -7.34 -12.09 -12.40
C ALA A 142 -6.68 -12.52 -11.08
N ALA A 143 -6.18 -13.75 -11.00
CA ALA A 143 -5.43 -14.24 -9.83
C ALA A 143 -4.10 -13.51 -9.63
N PHE A 144 -3.41 -13.18 -10.73
CA PHE A 144 -2.16 -12.40 -10.70
C PHE A 144 -2.37 -10.92 -10.36
N ALA A 145 -3.46 -10.31 -10.83
CA ALA A 145 -3.84 -8.93 -10.52
C ALA A 145 -4.45 -8.78 -9.11
N GLY A 146 -4.59 -9.86 -8.35
CA GLY A 146 -5.25 -9.87 -7.04
C GLY A 146 -6.75 -9.58 -7.10
N ALA A 147 -7.35 -9.68 -8.29
CA ALA A 147 -8.77 -9.50 -8.57
C ALA A 147 -9.58 -10.80 -8.53
N ALA A 148 -8.90 -11.96 -8.40
CA ALA A 148 -9.58 -13.23 -8.22
C ALA A 148 -10.20 -13.29 -6.81
N PRO A 149 -11.52 -13.55 -6.69
CA PRO A 149 -12.15 -13.73 -5.39
C PRO A 149 -11.52 -14.93 -4.67
N ILE A 150 -11.07 -14.71 -3.44
CA ILE A 150 -10.63 -15.78 -2.55
C ILE A 150 -11.88 -16.53 -2.10
N PRO A 151 -12.01 -17.85 -2.37
CA PRO A 151 -13.13 -18.61 -1.83
C PRO A 151 -13.01 -18.67 -0.30
N ALA A 152 -14.00 -18.09 0.38
CA ALA A 152 -14.16 -18.21 1.82
C ALA A 152 -14.66 -19.62 2.16
N SER A 153 -13.75 -20.53 2.50
CA SER A 153 -14.11 -21.84 3.03
C SER A 153 -14.22 -21.78 4.55
N SER A 154 -15.43 -21.58 5.06
CA SER A 154 -15.82 -21.89 6.45
C SER A 154 -16.86 -23.02 6.44
N ALA A 155 -16.40 -24.27 6.58
CA ALA A 155 -17.07 -25.39 7.25
C ALA A 155 -16.24 -26.68 7.01
N GLN A 156 -15.66 -27.23 8.09
CA GLN A 156 -15.05 -28.58 8.20
C GLN A 156 -16.11 -29.58 8.76
N PRO A 157 -15.86 -30.90 9.01
CA PRO A 157 -14.62 -31.71 8.89
C PRO A 157 -14.78 -33.14 8.25
N SER A 158 -13.69 -33.79 7.87
CA SER A 158 -13.57 -35.27 7.96
C SER A 158 -12.11 -35.72 8.07
N SER A 159 -11.89 -36.66 8.99
CA SER A 159 -10.65 -37.18 9.57
C SER A 159 -9.88 -38.16 8.69
N THR A 160 -8.54 -38.06 8.63
CA THR A 160 -7.62 -39.22 8.76
C THR A 160 -6.20 -38.75 9.15
N SER A 161 -5.48 -39.63 9.87
CA SER A 161 -4.30 -39.43 10.71
C SER A 161 -2.93 -39.34 10.01
N ALA A 162 -2.09 -38.46 10.57
CA ALA A 162 -0.63 -38.42 10.74
C ALA A 162 0.34 -39.12 9.73
N SER A 163 1.31 -38.35 9.25
CA SER A 163 2.73 -38.71 9.39
C SER A 163 3.62 -37.46 9.51
N SER A 164 4.58 -37.54 10.42
CA SER A 164 5.54 -36.51 10.78
C SER A 164 6.71 -36.46 9.81
N SER A 165 6.94 -35.34 9.12
CA SER A 165 8.28 -34.92 8.70
C SER A 165 8.33 -33.45 8.27
N SER A 166 9.33 -32.74 8.79
CA SER A 166 9.96 -31.53 8.25
C SER A 166 9.06 -30.36 7.81
N ARG A 167 9.08 -29.30 8.63
CA ARG A 167 8.67 -27.94 8.27
C ARG A 167 9.48 -27.40 7.09
N PRO A 168 8.83 -26.77 6.10
CA PRO A 168 9.36 -25.56 5.52
C PRO A 168 8.55 -24.34 5.99
N THR A 169 9.32 -23.33 6.40
CA THR A 169 8.96 -21.96 6.72
C THR A 169 7.85 -21.42 5.81
N ARG A 170 6.67 -21.19 6.40
CA ARG A 170 5.56 -20.45 5.80
C ARG A 170 5.93 -18.97 5.74
N THR A 171 6.68 -18.56 4.74
CA THR A 171 6.71 -17.15 4.31
C THR A 171 5.46 -16.92 3.46
N ALA A 172 4.31 -16.82 4.13
CA ALA A 172 3.06 -16.42 3.50
C ALA A 172 3.14 -14.92 3.20
N LEU A 173 3.42 -14.59 1.94
CA LEU A 173 3.33 -13.26 1.37
C LEU A 173 1.84 -12.85 1.38
N VAL A 174 1.39 -12.17 2.42
CA VAL A 174 0.08 -11.51 2.42
C VAL A 174 0.24 -10.22 1.63
N ILE A 175 -0.07 -10.28 0.33
CA ILE A 175 -0.32 -9.09 -0.47
C ILE A 175 -1.63 -8.50 0.05
N SER A 176 -1.52 -7.42 0.82
CA SER A 176 -2.67 -6.63 1.26
C SER A 176 -3.20 -5.84 0.07
N SER A 177 -4.19 -6.42 -0.62
CA SER A 177 -5.09 -5.65 -1.50
C SER A 177 -6.02 -4.84 -0.61
N SER A 178 -5.77 -3.54 -0.50
CA SER A 178 -6.75 -2.57 -0.01
C SER A 178 -6.77 -1.39 -0.96
N VAL A 179 -7.99 -0.90 -1.20
CA VAL A 179 -8.38 0.18 -2.13
C VAL A 179 -8.87 -0.33 -3.49
N LEU A 180 -10.13 -0.81 -3.51
CA LEU A 180 -11.15 -0.25 -4.40
C LEU A 180 -12.56 -0.56 -3.90
N ALA A 181 -13.05 0.23 -2.94
CA ALA A 181 -14.47 0.26 -2.62
C ALA A 181 -14.84 1.71 -2.28
N SER A 182 -15.04 2.52 -3.31
CA SER A 182 -15.77 3.79 -3.20
C SER A 182 -16.15 4.32 -4.58
N ARG A 183 -17.47 4.30 -4.82
CA ARG A 183 -18.26 5.22 -5.64
C ARG A 183 -18.49 4.82 -7.11
N THR A 184 -19.73 4.45 -7.41
CA THR A 184 -20.69 5.23 -8.25
C THR A 184 -22.08 4.52 -8.16
N PRO A 185 -23.20 5.10 -8.63
CA PRO A 185 -24.17 5.79 -7.79
C PRO A 185 -25.51 5.05 -7.70
N SER A 186 -26.36 5.50 -6.78
CA SER A 186 -27.73 5.03 -6.56
C SER A 186 -28.61 5.14 -7.81
N SER A 187 -29.15 4.01 -8.28
CA SER A 187 -30.33 3.97 -9.16
C SER A 187 -31.52 3.38 -8.41
N ARG A 188 -32.14 4.20 -7.53
CA ARG A 188 -33.42 3.82 -6.89
C ARG A 188 -34.57 4.25 -7.80
N ARG A 189 -35.07 3.30 -8.59
CA ARG A 189 -36.31 3.43 -9.36
C ARG A 189 -37.52 3.41 -8.40
N ARG A 190 -38.42 4.37 -8.56
CA ARG A 190 -39.73 4.51 -7.91
C ARG A 190 -40.75 3.53 -8.50
N SER A 191 -41.59 2.98 -7.62
CA SER A 191 -43.06 2.77 -7.72
C SER A 191 -43.43 1.79 -6.59
N SER A 192 -44.49 1.88 -5.81
CA SER A 192 -45.69 2.72 -5.75
C SER A 192 -46.52 2.15 -4.59
N SER A 193 -47.00 2.96 -3.64
CA SER A 193 -48.25 2.67 -2.91
C SER A 193 -48.76 3.89 -2.13
N CYS A 194 -49.98 4.26 -2.50
CA CYS A 194 -51.10 4.83 -1.74
C CYS A 194 -50.87 5.78 -0.56
N GLY A 195 -51.44 6.98 -0.68
CA GLY A 195 -51.62 7.97 0.39
C GLY A 195 -52.69 7.58 1.43
N PRO A 196 -53.01 8.49 2.38
CA PRO A 196 -54.04 9.46 2.05
C PRO A 196 -53.73 10.91 2.46
N SER A 197 -54.55 11.77 1.86
CA SER A 197 -54.63 13.22 1.88
C SER A 197 -55.02 13.81 3.25
N GLY A 198 -54.41 14.93 3.60
CA GLY A 198 -54.87 15.79 4.69
C GLY A 198 -54.35 17.22 4.49
N HIS A 199 -55.27 18.14 4.25
CA HIS A 199 -55.05 19.55 3.93
C HIS A 199 -54.28 20.32 5.02
N ASN A 200 -53.43 21.28 4.62
CA ASN A 200 -53.57 22.63 5.13
C ASN A 200 -52.97 23.69 4.21
N SER A 201 -53.64 24.83 4.16
CA SER A 201 -53.42 25.98 3.29
C SER A 201 -52.87 27.15 4.12
N GLY A 202 -52.15 28.06 3.47
CA GLY A 202 -51.58 29.28 4.05
C GLY A 202 -50.07 29.36 3.78
N SER A 203 -49.49 30.43 3.26
CA SER A 203 -49.98 31.77 2.97
C SER A 203 -48.90 32.47 2.14
N SER A 204 -49.36 33.34 1.26
CA SER A 204 -48.63 34.22 0.35
C SER A 204 -47.81 35.31 1.04
N THR A 205 -46.59 35.58 0.55
CA THR A 205 -45.86 36.88 0.43
C THR A 205 -44.38 36.55 0.14
N GLY A 206 -43.60 37.19 -0.72
CA GLY A 206 -43.70 38.32 -1.65
C GLY A 206 -42.28 38.54 -2.26
N ALA A 207 -42.22 39.11 -3.48
CA ALA A 207 -41.19 39.99 -4.11
C ALA A 207 -39.71 39.96 -3.61
N ALA A 208 -38.63 40.13 -4.39
CA ALA A 208 -38.31 40.72 -5.70
C ALA A 208 -36.88 40.24 -6.09
N LEU A 209 -36.57 39.86 -7.33
CA LEU A 209 -35.97 40.66 -8.43
C LEU A 209 -34.84 41.65 -8.08
N ASN A 210 -33.60 41.31 -8.46
CA ASN A 210 -32.66 42.07 -9.35
C ASN A 210 -31.28 41.38 -9.30
N ALA A 211 -30.69 40.84 -10.37
CA ALA A 211 -30.28 41.41 -11.66
C ALA A 211 -29.20 42.51 -11.54
N THR A 212 -27.93 42.14 -11.72
CA THR A 212 -26.88 43.04 -12.22
C THR A 212 -25.85 42.21 -12.96
N ARG A 213 -25.79 42.39 -14.29
CA ARG A 213 -24.85 41.74 -15.21
C ARG A 213 -24.08 42.83 -15.95
N ALA A 214 -22.75 42.63 -15.96
CA ALA A 214 -21.74 42.97 -16.95
C ALA A 214 -21.63 44.41 -17.51
N ARG A 215 -20.42 44.96 -17.33
CA ARG A 215 -19.68 45.61 -18.41
C ARG A 215 -18.85 44.57 -19.15
#